data_AF-G5E1C3-F1
#
_entry.id   AF-G5E1C3-F1
#
_cell.length_a   1.000
_cell.length_b   1.000
_cell.length_c   1.000
_cell.angle_alpha   90.00
_cell.angle_beta   90.00
_cell.angle_gamma   90.00
#
_symmetry.space_group_name_H-M   'P 1'
#
loop_
_entity.id
_entity.type
_entity.pdbx_description
1 polymer ?
#
loop_
_entity_poly.entity_id
_entity_poly.type
_entity_poly.pdbx_seq_one_letter_code
_entity_poly.pdbx_strand_id
1 'polypeptide(L)'
;RYYNLFGLCVTGKKETEVVITSRELDSLAVYQATGVTTLSLPRGISCLPPVLLPYLEQFKRITLWLGNDLRSWEASKLFARLNVKRCSLIRPGDKQPTPLQAFNEGMNLNKILKASLPASHKSIISFRQIREEVFGQLENADQIALWGSFELNNVRLAKVMLTQFALLRLEEQLDKFDEWADKFEDLPLYFRTFHGEQNIKSVIDTMQHAVYMYDISHVIIDNLQFMMGQEHLSSDRFAVQDFMVGAFRKFATDNNCHVTVVIHPRKEDDDKELQTSSIFGSAKASQEADNVLILQD
;
A
#
# COMPACT_ATOMS: atom_id res chain seq x y z
N ARG A 1 -40.57 -10.70 5.76
CA ARG A 1 -40.38 -10.69 4.28
C ARG A 1 -39.76 -9.36 3.91
N TYR A 2 -38.63 -9.37 3.20
CA TYR A 2 -37.99 -8.16 2.69
C TYR A 2 -38.62 -7.80 1.35
N TYR A 3 -39.21 -6.62 1.22
CA TYR A 3 -40.03 -6.24 0.04
C TYR A 3 -39.23 -5.54 -1.07
N ASN A 4 -37.97 -5.17 -0.80
CA ASN A 4 -37.18 -4.31 -1.68
C ASN A 4 -35.96 -5.01 -2.31
N LEU A 5 -35.97 -6.35 -2.41
CA LEU A 5 -34.90 -7.07 -3.10
C LEU A 5 -35.37 -7.46 -4.50
N PHE A 6 -34.85 -6.76 -5.50
CA PHE A 6 -35.15 -7.02 -6.90
C PHE A 6 -34.67 -8.42 -7.30
N GLY A 7 -35.53 -9.18 -7.98
CA GLY A 7 -35.32 -10.58 -8.36
C GLY A 7 -35.80 -11.61 -7.32
N LEU A 8 -36.04 -11.21 -6.05
CA LEU A 8 -36.40 -12.16 -4.99
C LEU A 8 -37.72 -12.92 -5.27
N CYS A 9 -38.72 -12.24 -5.84
CA CYS A 9 -40.02 -12.85 -6.16
C CYS A 9 -39.96 -13.85 -7.31
N VAL A 10 -38.93 -13.77 -8.15
CA VAL A 10 -38.71 -14.67 -9.30
C VAL A 10 -37.93 -15.91 -8.86
N THR A 11 -37.27 -15.87 -7.69
CA THR A 11 -36.47 -16.98 -7.19
C THR A 11 -37.34 -18.17 -6.79
N GLY A 12 -37.06 -19.33 -7.38
CA GLY A 12 -37.73 -20.57 -7.07
C GLY A 12 -37.02 -21.31 -5.94
N LYS A 13 -37.75 -22.04 -5.07
CA LYS A 13 -37.17 -22.87 -3.99
C LYS A 13 -36.19 -23.97 -4.46
N LYS A 14 -36.05 -24.19 -5.77
CA LYS A 14 -35.20 -25.23 -6.37
C LYS A 14 -33.86 -24.70 -6.90
N GLU A 15 -33.66 -23.39 -6.95
CA GLU A 15 -32.43 -22.84 -7.52
C GLU A 15 -31.27 -22.92 -6.53
N THR A 16 -30.14 -23.46 -7.00
CA THR A 16 -28.94 -23.67 -6.18
C THR A 16 -27.90 -22.56 -6.34
N GLU A 17 -28.07 -21.70 -7.33
CA GLU A 17 -27.07 -20.71 -7.74
C GLU A 17 -27.73 -19.35 -7.95
N VAL A 18 -27.01 -18.29 -7.60
CA VAL A 18 -27.47 -16.91 -7.77
C VAL A 18 -26.34 -15.98 -8.19
N VAL A 19 -26.65 -15.02 -9.05
CA VAL A 19 -25.79 -13.92 -9.46
C VAL A 19 -26.31 -12.65 -8.80
N ILE A 20 -25.43 -11.97 -8.06
CA ILE A 20 -25.75 -10.70 -7.42
C ILE A 20 -25.14 -9.57 -8.24
N THR A 21 -25.98 -8.60 -8.60
CA THR A 21 -25.62 -7.42 -9.37
C THR A 21 -25.82 -6.15 -8.54
N SER A 22 -25.19 -5.04 -8.96
CA SER A 22 -25.34 -3.75 -8.29
C SER A 22 -26.53 -2.92 -8.78
N ARG A 23 -27.03 -3.21 -9.99
CA ARG A 23 -28.11 -2.48 -10.67
C ARG A 23 -29.16 -3.46 -11.19
N GLU A 24 -30.42 -3.06 -11.17
CA GLU A 24 -31.55 -3.88 -11.60
C GLU A 24 -31.48 -4.22 -13.10
N LEU A 25 -31.00 -3.29 -13.93
CA LEU A 25 -30.83 -3.50 -15.36
C LEU A 25 -29.79 -4.59 -15.67
N ASP A 26 -28.71 -4.64 -14.88
CA ASP A 26 -27.69 -5.66 -15.00
C ASP A 26 -28.27 -7.04 -14.62
N SER A 27 -29.08 -7.09 -13.56
CA SER A 27 -29.82 -8.30 -13.15
C SER A 27 -30.69 -8.84 -14.29
N LEU A 28 -31.45 -7.95 -14.95
CA LEU A 28 -32.31 -8.32 -16.08
C LEU A 28 -31.49 -8.84 -17.27
N ALA A 29 -30.38 -8.18 -17.61
CA ALA A 29 -29.51 -8.61 -18.71
C ALA A 29 -28.94 -10.02 -18.47
N VAL A 30 -28.48 -10.32 -17.26
CA VAL A 30 -27.98 -11.66 -16.89
C VAL A 30 -29.09 -12.69 -16.97
N TYR A 31 -30.26 -12.39 -16.38
CA TYR A 31 -31.38 -13.33 -16.36
C TYR A 31 -31.86 -13.67 -17.78
N GLN A 32 -32.02 -12.66 -18.63
CA GLN A 32 -32.46 -12.81 -20.01
C GLN A 32 -31.48 -13.65 -20.84
N ALA A 33 -30.17 -13.45 -20.65
CA ALA A 33 -29.15 -14.11 -21.45
C ALA A 33 -28.83 -15.54 -20.98
N THR A 34 -28.95 -15.82 -19.68
CA THR A 34 -28.44 -17.04 -19.07
C THR A 34 -29.51 -17.91 -18.43
N GLY A 35 -30.68 -17.35 -18.10
CA GLY A 35 -31.73 -18.02 -17.32
C GLY A 35 -31.35 -18.27 -15.86
N VAL A 36 -30.20 -17.77 -15.40
CA VAL A 36 -29.73 -17.98 -14.02
C VAL A 36 -30.44 -17.00 -13.09
N THR A 37 -30.91 -17.52 -11.96
CA THR A 37 -30.77 -16.92 -10.62
C THR A 37 -30.22 -15.48 -10.55
N THR A 38 -30.99 -14.38 -10.55
CA THR A 38 -30.38 -13.04 -10.32
C THR A 38 -31.06 -12.23 -9.21
N LEU A 39 -30.24 -11.48 -8.46
CA LEU A 39 -30.66 -10.53 -7.44
C LEU A 39 -29.90 -9.21 -7.62
N SER A 40 -30.58 -8.07 -7.47
CA SER A 40 -29.90 -6.75 -7.44
C SER A 40 -29.85 -6.20 -6.02
N LEU A 41 -28.72 -5.60 -5.64
CA LEU A 41 -28.54 -4.98 -4.34
C LEU A 41 -29.29 -3.65 -4.24
N PRO A 42 -30.13 -3.44 -3.20
CA PRO A 42 -30.97 -2.25 -3.08
C PRO A 42 -30.19 -0.94 -2.87
N ARG A 43 -28.92 -1.03 -2.47
CA ARG A 43 -28.00 0.10 -2.30
C ARG A 43 -26.74 -0.05 -3.16
N GLY A 44 -26.82 -0.86 -4.22
CA GLY A 44 -25.69 -1.17 -5.09
C GLY A 44 -24.46 -1.64 -4.33
N ILE A 45 -23.31 -1.01 -4.63
CA ILE A 45 -22.00 -1.37 -4.08
C ILE A 45 -21.69 -0.75 -2.71
N SER A 46 -22.53 0.16 -2.20
CA SER A 46 -22.23 0.91 -0.97
C SER A 46 -22.29 0.05 0.29
N CYS A 47 -23.23 -0.90 0.36
CA CYS A 47 -23.39 -1.79 1.51
C CYS A 47 -24.25 -2.99 1.12
N LEU A 48 -23.90 -4.16 1.64
CA LEU A 48 -24.75 -5.34 1.62
C LEU A 48 -25.51 -5.43 2.96
N PRO A 49 -26.82 -5.15 2.99
CA PRO A 49 -27.58 -5.16 4.24
C PRO A 49 -27.59 -6.55 4.89
N PRO A 50 -27.22 -6.69 6.18
CA PRO A 50 -27.20 -7.98 6.88
C PRO A 50 -28.56 -8.72 6.87
N VAL A 51 -29.66 -7.99 6.75
CA VAL A 51 -31.02 -8.53 6.61
C VAL A 51 -31.21 -9.41 5.36
N LEU A 52 -30.33 -9.28 4.36
CA LEU A 52 -30.37 -10.10 3.14
C LEU A 52 -29.70 -11.48 3.31
N LEU A 53 -28.87 -11.66 4.34
CA LEU A 53 -28.10 -12.89 4.53
C LEU A 53 -28.95 -14.16 4.60
N PRO A 54 -30.08 -14.20 5.35
CA PRO A 54 -30.90 -15.42 5.41
C PRO A 54 -31.50 -15.81 4.05
N TYR A 55 -31.73 -14.85 3.16
CA TYR A 55 -32.23 -15.11 1.81
C TYR A 55 -31.14 -15.62 0.86
N LEU A 56 -29.87 -15.29 1.15
CA LEU A 56 -28.71 -15.78 0.41
C LEU A 56 -28.28 -17.17 0.87
N GLU A 57 -28.63 -17.57 2.09
CA GLU A 57 -28.24 -18.86 2.67
C GLU A 57 -28.76 -20.08 1.90
N GLN A 58 -29.91 -19.96 1.24
CA GLN A 58 -30.49 -21.04 0.43
C GLN A 58 -29.64 -21.42 -0.78
N PHE A 59 -28.76 -20.52 -1.25
CA PHE A 59 -27.94 -20.76 -2.43
C PHE A 59 -26.61 -21.45 -2.05
N LYS A 60 -26.23 -22.45 -2.84
CA LYS A 60 -24.95 -23.17 -2.70
C LYS A 60 -23.80 -22.38 -3.32
N ARG A 61 -24.07 -21.64 -4.40
CA ARG A 61 -23.08 -20.82 -5.12
C ARG A 61 -23.62 -19.41 -5.34
N ILE A 62 -22.81 -18.41 -4.97
CA ILE A 62 -23.14 -16.99 -5.11
C ILE A 62 -22.06 -16.34 -5.99
N THR A 63 -22.44 -15.78 -7.13
CA THR A 63 -21.51 -15.06 -8.01
C THR A 63 -21.75 -13.56 -7.89
N LEU A 64 -20.74 -12.77 -7.54
CA LEU A 64 -20.82 -11.32 -7.45
C LEU A 64 -20.32 -10.69 -8.77
N TRP A 65 -21.21 -9.96 -9.45
CA TRP A 65 -20.92 -9.22 -10.68
C TRP A 65 -21.42 -7.77 -10.53
N LEU A 66 -20.67 -6.98 -9.76
CA LEU A 66 -21.14 -5.68 -9.29
C LEU A 66 -20.79 -4.49 -10.20
N GLY A 67 -19.89 -4.64 -11.17
CA GLY A 67 -19.52 -3.55 -12.06
C GLY A 67 -18.17 -3.77 -12.75
N ASN A 68 -17.72 -2.75 -13.48
CA ASN A 68 -16.45 -2.72 -14.22
C ASN A 68 -15.40 -1.78 -13.60
N ASP A 69 -15.70 -1.14 -12.48
CA ASP A 69 -14.82 -0.19 -11.79
C ASP A 69 -14.15 -0.82 -10.56
N LEU A 70 -13.08 -0.16 -10.10
CA LEU A 70 -12.31 -0.63 -8.94
C LEU A 70 -13.15 -0.68 -7.66
N ARG A 71 -14.09 0.25 -7.48
CA ARG A 71 -14.96 0.30 -6.28
C ARG A 71 -15.90 -0.90 -6.24
N SER A 72 -16.48 -1.29 -7.37
CA SER A 72 -17.30 -2.51 -7.48
C SER A 72 -16.49 -3.78 -7.19
N TRP A 73 -15.22 -3.81 -7.57
CA TRP A 73 -14.33 -4.93 -7.27
C TRP A 73 -14.03 -5.03 -5.77
N GLU A 74 -13.71 -3.91 -5.14
CA GLU A 74 -13.50 -3.86 -3.69
C GLU A 74 -14.75 -4.25 -2.90
N ALA A 75 -15.92 -3.72 -3.30
CA ALA A 75 -17.21 -4.08 -2.73
C ALA A 75 -17.49 -5.58 -2.90
N SER A 76 -17.21 -6.16 -4.06
CA SER A 76 -17.34 -7.59 -4.32
C SER A 76 -16.47 -8.41 -3.36
N LYS A 77 -15.20 -8.03 -3.16
CA LYS A 77 -14.32 -8.67 -2.18
C LYS A 77 -14.85 -8.54 -0.76
N LEU A 78 -15.38 -7.37 -0.38
CA LEU A 78 -15.93 -7.12 0.95
C LEU A 78 -17.16 -7.99 1.21
N PHE A 79 -18.08 -8.07 0.25
CA PHE A 79 -19.31 -8.85 0.37
C PHE A 79 -19.04 -10.36 0.32
N ALA A 80 -18.04 -10.81 -0.43
CA ALA A 80 -17.64 -12.21 -0.43
C ALA A 80 -17.14 -12.73 0.92
N ARG A 81 -16.72 -11.84 1.84
CA ARG A 81 -16.28 -12.21 3.21
C ARG A 81 -17.38 -12.90 4.01
N LEU A 82 -18.64 -12.69 3.67
CA LEU A 82 -19.78 -13.29 4.37
C LEU A 82 -19.80 -14.81 4.23
N ASN A 83 -19.32 -15.35 3.10
CA ASN A 83 -19.16 -16.79 2.93
C ASN A 83 -18.17 -17.13 1.81
N VAL A 84 -16.89 -17.06 2.14
CA VAL A 84 -15.77 -17.22 1.19
C VAL A 84 -15.86 -18.53 0.39
N LYS A 85 -16.35 -19.62 0.99
CA LYS A 85 -16.46 -20.94 0.32
C LYS A 85 -17.53 -21.00 -0.77
N ARG A 86 -18.56 -20.15 -0.69
CA ARG A 86 -19.71 -20.13 -1.62
C ARG A 86 -19.65 -18.99 -2.63
N CYS A 87 -18.80 -17.99 -2.38
CA CYS A 87 -18.74 -16.79 -3.20
C CYS A 87 -17.71 -16.93 -4.33
N SER A 88 -18.11 -16.52 -5.53
CA SER A 88 -17.24 -16.32 -6.69
C SER A 88 -17.39 -14.88 -7.19
N LEU A 89 -16.34 -14.33 -7.78
CA LEU A 89 -16.20 -12.93 -8.14
C LEU A 89 -15.87 -12.82 -9.63
N ILE A 90 -16.52 -11.89 -10.32
CA ILE A 90 -16.14 -11.52 -11.69
C ILE A 90 -15.22 -10.32 -11.62
N ARG A 91 -14.06 -10.40 -12.28
CA ARG A 91 -13.04 -9.35 -12.24
C ARG A 91 -13.40 -8.28 -13.28
N PRO A 92 -13.39 -6.99 -12.93
CA PRO A 92 -13.55 -5.94 -13.93
C PRO A 92 -12.36 -5.93 -14.92
N GLY A 93 -12.65 -5.72 -16.20
CA GLY A 93 -11.65 -5.50 -17.25
C GLY A 93 -12.26 -5.52 -18.63
N ASP A 94 -11.47 -5.23 -19.67
CA ASP A 94 -11.95 -5.06 -21.05
C ASP A 94 -12.67 -6.30 -21.60
N LYS A 95 -12.31 -7.49 -21.11
CA LYS A 95 -12.94 -8.77 -21.49
C LYS A 95 -14.14 -9.18 -20.63
N GLN A 96 -14.44 -8.42 -19.57
CA GLN A 96 -15.51 -8.68 -18.61
C GLN A 96 -16.17 -7.35 -18.18
N PRO A 97 -16.91 -6.68 -19.09
CA PRO A 97 -17.59 -5.41 -18.78
C PRO A 97 -18.79 -5.62 -17.85
N THR A 98 -19.54 -4.54 -17.59
CA THR A 98 -20.79 -4.65 -16.80
C THR A 98 -21.79 -5.59 -17.49
N PRO A 99 -22.67 -6.28 -16.75
CA PRO A 99 -23.56 -7.27 -17.37
C PRO A 99 -24.41 -6.73 -18.52
N LEU A 100 -24.96 -5.52 -18.37
CA LEU A 100 -25.72 -4.87 -19.43
C LEU A 100 -24.87 -4.56 -20.66
N GLN A 101 -23.64 -4.07 -20.45
CA GLN A 101 -22.73 -3.76 -21.55
C GLN A 101 -22.29 -5.04 -22.28
N ALA A 102 -21.94 -6.10 -21.54
CA ALA A 102 -21.60 -7.41 -22.11
C ALA A 102 -22.75 -7.96 -22.96
N PHE A 103 -24.00 -7.76 -22.53
CA PHE A 103 -25.18 -8.17 -23.27
C PHE A 103 -25.35 -7.37 -24.58
N ASN A 104 -25.22 -6.05 -24.51
CA ASN A 104 -25.33 -5.17 -25.68
C ASN A 104 -24.23 -5.41 -26.71
N GLU A 105 -23.02 -5.76 -26.26
CA GLU A 105 -21.88 -6.10 -27.12
C GLU A 105 -21.95 -7.54 -27.67
N GLY A 106 -23.01 -8.29 -27.37
CA GLY A 106 -23.21 -9.66 -27.86
C GLY A 106 -22.24 -10.68 -27.26
N MET A 107 -21.61 -10.38 -26.13
CA MET A 107 -20.73 -11.31 -25.44
C MET A 107 -21.51 -12.49 -24.85
N ASN A 108 -20.85 -13.63 -24.68
CA ASN A 108 -21.46 -14.81 -24.06
C ASN A 108 -21.38 -14.72 -22.54
N LEU A 109 -22.45 -14.25 -21.88
CA LEU A 109 -22.50 -14.11 -20.42
C LEU A 109 -22.28 -15.44 -19.68
N ASN A 110 -22.71 -16.58 -20.23
CA ASN A 110 -22.46 -17.90 -19.65
C ASN A 110 -20.96 -18.24 -19.58
N LYS A 111 -20.17 -17.82 -20.58
CA LYS A 111 -18.71 -17.98 -20.56
C LYS A 111 -18.07 -17.10 -19.47
N ILE A 112 -18.58 -15.88 -19.27
CA ILE A 112 -18.09 -14.96 -18.23
C ILE A 112 -18.40 -15.51 -16.83
N LEU A 113 -19.61 -16.02 -16.60
CA LEU A 113 -19.99 -16.67 -15.33
C LEU A 113 -19.10 -17.88 -15.01
N LYS A 114 -18.78 -18.71 -16.01
CA LYS A 114 -17.87 -19.85 -15.85
C LYS A 114 -16.41 -19.44 -15.59
N ALA A 115 -16.03 -18.23 -16.01
CA ALA A 115 -14.71 -17.66 -15.77
C ALA A 115 -14.60 -16.91 -14.43
N SER A 116 -15.66 -16.93 -13.59
CA SER A 116 -15.64 -16.33 -12.27
C SER A 116 -14.55 -16.94 -11.38
N LEU A 117 -13.92 -16.09 -10.57
CA LEU A 117 -12.85 -16.46 -9.66
C LEU A 117 -13.44 -16.83 -8.30
N PRO A 118 -13.02 -17.94 -7.65
CA PRO A 118 -13.44 -18.20 -6.28
C PRO A 118 -12.95 -17.05 -5.37
N ALA A 119 -13.77 -16.66 -4.40
CA ALA A 119 -13.33 -15.71 -3.38
C ALA A 119 -12.17 -16.36 -2.59
N SER A 120 -10.94 -15.92 -2.82
CA SER A 120 -9.75 -16.47 -2.18
C SER A 120 -9.60 -15.96 -0.74
N HIS A 121 -8.86 -16.71 0.07
CA HIS A 121 -8.58 -16.39 1.47
C HIS A 121 -7.78 -15.08 1.60
N LYS A 122 -8.05 -14.26 2.63
CA LYS A 122 -7.39 -12.95 2.86
C LYS A 122 -5.86 -13.01 2.91
N SER A 123 -5.30 -14.14 3.35
CA SER A 123 -3.87 -14.29 3.60
C SER A 123 -3.13 -15.05 2.48
N ILE A 124 -3.82 -15.48 1.43
CA ILE A 124 -3.22 -16.32 0.39
C ILE A 124 -3.60 -15.76 -0.98
N ILE A 125 -2.59 -15.28 -1.68
CA ILE A 125 -2.68 -14.77 -3.05
C ILE A 125 -1.74 -15.58 -3.95
N SER A 126 -2.11 -15.70 -5.22
CA SER A 126 -1.27 -16.31 -6.25
C SER A 126 -0.48 -15.24 -7.00
N PHE A 127 0.66 -15.61 -7.59
CA PHE A 127 1.42 -14.68 -8.45
C PHE A 127 0.56 -14.07 -9.56
N ARG A 128 -0.40 -14.83 -10.11
CA ARG A 128 -1.36 -14.33 -11.11
C ARG A 128 -2.18 -13.12 -10.61
N GLN A 129 -2.43 -13.01 -9.31
CA GLN A 129 -3.19 -11.91 -8.73
C GLN A 129 -2.34 -10.65 -8.51
N ILE A 130 -1.02 -10.79 -8.33
CA ILE A 130 -0.08 -9.67 -8.09
C ILE A 130 0.79 -9.31 -9.30
N ARG A 131 0.68 -10.06 -10.41
CA ARG A 131 1.55 -9.90 -11.59
C ARG A 131 1.63 -8.46 -12.11
N GLU A 132 0.49 -7.80 -12.23
CA GLU A 132 0.43 -6.42 -12.75
C GLU A 132 1.03 -5.41 -11.76
N GLU A 133 0.86 -5.63 -10.46
CA GLU A 133 1.45 -4.80 -9.40
C GLU A 133 2.97 -4.95 -9.40
N VAL A 134 3.47 -6.19 -9.54
CA VAL A 134 4.90 -6.47 -9.70
C VAL A 134 5.45 -5.81 -10.98
N PHE A 135 4.72 -5.84 -12.09
CA PHE A 135 5.14 -5.16 -13.32
C PHE A 135 5.23 -3.64 -13.11
N GLY A 136 4.22 -3.02 -12.49
CA GLY A 136 4.23 -1.59 -12.20
C GLY A 136 5.35 -1.16 -11.25
N GLN A 137 5.74 -2.01 -10.29
CA GLN A 137 6.91 -1.77 -9.44
C GLN A 137 8.24 -1.85 -10.19
N LEU A 138 8.33 -2.72 -11.20
CA LEU A 138 9.54 -2.85 -12.02
C LEU A 138 9.66 -1.72 -13.06
N GLU A 139 8.54 -1.22 -13.57
CA GLU A 139 8.49 -0.12 -14.53
C GLU A 139 8.83 1.22 -13.87
N ASN A 140 8.37 1.45 -12.62
CA ASN A 140 8.68 2.63 -11.82
C ASN A 140 9.81 2.34 -10.83
N ALA A 141 10.97 1.93 -11.34
CA ALA A 141 12.14 1.66 -10.50
C ALA A 141 12.79 2.95 -9.94
N ASP A 142 12.44 4.11 -10.48
CA ASP A 142 12.97 5.40 -10.03
C ASP A 142 12.42 5.72 -8.64
N GLN A 143 13.27 5.52 -7.63
CA GLN A 143 12.89 5.76 -6.25
C GLN A 143 12.99 7.23 -5.92
N ILE A 144 11.87 7.82 -5.49
CA ILE A 144 11.83 9.18 -4.98
C ILE A 144 12.24 9.16 -3.51
N ALA A 145 13.27 9.93 -3.17
CA ALA A 145 13.88 9.94 -1.85
C ALA A 145 13.45 11.17 -1.03
N LEU A 146 13.13 10.96 0.25
CA LEU A 146 12.94 12.01 1.25
C LEU A 146 14.07 11.98 2.27
N TRP A 147 14.81 13.08 2.38
CA TRP A 147 15.85 13.25 3.39
C TRP A 147 15.33 14.00 4.63
N GLY A 148 15.33 13.31 5.77
CA GLY A 148 15.09 13.89 7.09
C GLY A 148 16.40 14.03 7.86
N SER A 149 17.05 15.19 7.75
CA SER A 149 18.22 15.51 8.57
C SER A 149 17.80 16.20 9.86
N PHE A 150 18.15 15.59 10.99
CA PHE A 150 17.87 16.07 12.34
C PHE A 150 19.08 16.81 12.94
N GLU A 151 20.28 16.58 12.40
CA GLU A 151 21.53 17.21 12.83
C GLU A 151 21.94 18.42 12.00
N LEU A 152 21.81 18.35 10.67
CA LEU A 152 22.25 19.39 9.74
C LEU A 152 21.07 20.16 9.14
N ASN A 153 21.25 21.46 8.90
CA ASN A 153 20.26 22.24 8.15
C ASN A 153 20.28 21.87 6.66
N ASN A 154 19.14 22.03 5.98
CA ASN A 154 18.99 21.62 4.59
C ASN A 154 19.97 22.33 3.64
N VAL A 155 20.28 23.60 3.89
CA VAL A 155 21.23 24.36 3.04
C VAL A 155 22.63 23.76 3.11
N ARG A 156 23.11 23.41 4.30
CA ARG A 156 24.45 22.81 4.46
C ARG A 156 24.49 21.38 3.93
N LEU A 157 23.42 20.61 4.15
CA LEU A 157 23.29 19.27 3.60
C LEU A 157 23.29 19.29 2.06
N ALA A 158 22.43 20.11 1.46
CA ALA A 158 22.34 20.27 0.01
C ALA A 158 23.67 20.75 -0.58
N LYS A 159 24.37 21.67 0.09
CA LYS A 159 25.73 22.09 -0.32
C LYS A 159 26.69 20.90 -0.37
N VAL A 160 26.72 20.04 0.65
CA VAL A 160 27.60 18.87 0.69
C VAL A 160 27.22 17.88 -0.41
N MET A 161 25.94 17.55 -0.55
CA MET A 161 25.44 16.64 -1.57
C MET A 161 25.73 17.14 -2.98
N LEU A 162 25.49 18.42 -3.25
CA LEU A 162 25.75 19.04 -4.55
C LEU A 162 27.25 19.01 -4.88
N THR A 163 28.12 19.30 -3.90
CA THR A 163 29.58 19.23 -4.05
C THR A 163 30.04 17.81 -4.36
N GLN A 164 29.46 16.81 -3.69
CA GLN A 164 29.72 15.39 -3.95
C GLN A 164 29.20 14.94 -5.32
N PHE A 165 28.00 15.38 -5.70
CA PHE A 165 27.39 15.08 -7.00
C PHE A 165 28.20 15.68 -8.16
N ALA A 166 28.69 16.90 -8.00
CA ALA A 166 29.56 17.56 -8.97
C ALA A 166 30.97 16.96 -9.03
N LEU A 167 31.40 16.21 -8.00
CA LEU A 167 32.77 15.70 -7.83
C LEU A 167 33.84 16.80 -7.93
N LEU A 168 33.49 18.02 -7.53
CA LEU A 168 34.31 19.23 -7.64
C LEU A 168 34.17 20.07 -6.37
N ARG A 169 35.21 20.84 -6.04
CA ARG A 169 35.14 21.83 -4.96
C ARG A 169 34.40 23.07 -5.49
N LEU A 170 33.06 23.04 -5.46
CA LEU A 170 32.21 24.12 -5.97
C LEU A 170 32.47 25.48 -5.29
N GLU A 171 32.97 25.47 -4.05
CA GLU A 171 33.41 26.68 -3.34
C GLU A 171 34.52 27.45 -4.08
N GLU A 172 35.34 26.74 -4.87
CA GLU A 172 36.45 27.29 -5.65
C GLU A 172 36.05 27.54 -7.12
N GLN A 173 34.88 27.06 -7.56
CA GLN A 173 34.39 27.11 -8.95
C GLN A 173 32.91 27.51 -9.00
N LEU A 174 32.59 28.69 -8.46
CA LEU A 174 31.22 29.22 -8.38
C LEU A 174 30.59 29.47 -9.76
N ASP A 175 31.41 29.65 -10.80
CA ASP A 175 30.97 29.79 -12.19
C ASP A 175 30.26 28.55 -12.73
N LYS A 176 30.50 27.38 -12.13
CA LYS A 176 29.83 26.11 -12.49
C LYS A 176 28.62 25.81 -11.62
N PHE A 177 28.28 26.67 -10.65
CA PHE A 177 27.21 26.38 -9.70
C PHE A 177 25.88 26.13 -10.39
N ASP A 178 25.44 27.06 -11.26
CA ASP A 178 24.13 26.96 -11.92
C ASP A 178 24.02 25.69 -12.76
N GLU A 179 25.08 25.32 -13.50
CA GLU A 179 25.10 24.09 -14.31
C GLU A 179 24.89 22.82 -13.46
N TRP A 180 25.54 22.72 -12.31
CA TRP A 180 25.41 21.56 -11.42
C TRP A 180 24.13 21.61 -10.59
N ALA A 181 23.66 22.79 -10.23
CA ALA A 181 22.41 22.99 -9.52
C ALA A 181 21.22 22.54 -10.37
N ASP A 182 21.17 22.93 -11.64
CA ASP A 182 20.12 22.50 -12.58
C ASP A 182 20.06 20.97 -12.70
N LYS A 183 21.22 20.32 -12.88
CA LYS A 183 21.31 18.84 -12.93
C LYS A 183 20.92 18.17 -11.61
N PHE A 184 21.15 18.83 -10.48
CA PHE A 184 20.80 18.31 -9.16
C PHE A 184 19.31 18.49 -8.87
N GLU A 185 18.68 19.54 -9.42
CA GLU A 185 17.23 19.78 -9.32
C GLU A 185 16.41 18.72 -10.07
N ASP A 186 16.96 18.15 -11.15
CA ASP A 186 16.34 17.03 -11.87
C ASP A 186 16.30 15.71 -11.05
N LEU A 187 17.01 15.62 -9.92
CA LEU A 187 17.00 14.43 -9.08
C LEU A 187 15.67 14.34 -8.30
N PRO A 188 15.08 13.14 -8.16
CA PRO A 188 13.86 12.93 -7.39
C PRO A 188 14.14 12.94 -5.87
N LEU A 189 14.61 14.08 -5.36
CA LEU A 189 15.06 14.26 -3.98
C LEU A 189 14.27 15.39 -3.29
N TYR A 190 13.62 15.05 -2.18
CA TYR A 190 12.90 15.98 -1.33
C TYR A 190 13.59 16.12 0.03
N PHE A 191 13.53 17.31 0.61
CA PHE A 191 14.06 17.59 1.95
C PHE A 191 12.91 17.93 2.90
N ARG A 192 12.94 17.38 4.11
CA ARG A 192 12.02 17.82 5.17
C ARG A 192 12.45 19.18 5.71
N THR A 193 11.51 20.07 6.02
CA THR A 193 11.76 21.46 6.46
C THR A 193 12.06 21.66 7.96
N PHE A 194 12.03 20.63 8.81
CA PHE A 194 12.24 20.76 10.27
C PHE A 194 13.65 20.28 10.68
N HIS A 195 14.28 21.01 11.61
CA HIS A 195 15.55 20.67 12.23
C HIS A 195 15.38 20.47 13.75
N GLY A 196 16.23 19.66 14.38
CA GLY A 196 16.24 19.43 15.83
C GLY A 196 15.29 18.32 16.30
N GLU A 197 15.08 18.26 17.63
CA GLU A 197 14.26 17.24 18.28
C GLU A 197 12.80 17.31 17.82
N GLN A 198 12.23 16.16 17.45
CA GLN A 198 10.86 16.07 16.92
C GLN A 198 10.15 14.87 17.51
N ASN A 199 8.87 15.07 17.86
CA ASN A 199 8.01 13.96 18.29
C ASN A 199 7.88 12.94 17.15
N ILE A 200 8.11 11.67 17.45
CA ILE A 200 8.00 10.58 16.47
C ILE A 200 6.66 10.53 15.74
N LYS A 201 5.54 10.87 16.41
CA LYS A 201 4.24 10.90 15.76
C LYS A 201 4.22 11.92 14.62
N SER A 202 4.74 13.13 14.86
CA SER A 202 4.89 14.16 13.83
C SER A 202 5.79 13.68 12.69
N VAL A 203 6.85 12.93 13.04
CA VAL A 203 7.77 12.36 12.05
C VAL A 203 7.05 11.35 11.16
N ILE A 204 6.32 10.40 11.74
CA ILE A 204 5.56 9.40 10.99
C ILE A 204 4.44 10.05 10.17
N ASP A 205 3.68 10.99 10.73
CA ASP A 205 2.60 11.70 10.02
C ASP A 205 3.15 12.45 8.79
N THR A 206 4.31 13.09 8.94
CA THR A 206 4.99 13.78 7.82
C THR A 206 5.49 12.77 6.78
N MET A 207 6.05 11.63 7.18
CA MET A 207 6.46 10.57 6.26
C MET A 207 5.25 10.01 5.49
N GLN A 208 4.12 9.79 6.16
CA GLN A 208 2.87 9.33 5.54
C GLN A 208 2.34 10.33 4.52
N HIS A 209 2.32 11.62 4.88
CA HIS A 209 1.94 12.67 3.96
C HIS A 209 2.86 12.72 2.73
N ALA A 210 4.17 12.50 2.94
CA ALA A 210 5.16 12.54 1.89
C ALA A 210 5.01 11.38 0.88
N VAL A 211 4.79 10.16 1.39
CA VAL A 211 4.45 8.99 0.54
C VAL A 211 3.14 9.23 -0.20
N TYR A 212 2.12 9.77 0.47
CA TYR A 212 0.79 9.96 -0.14
C TYR A 212 0.75 11.05 -1.22
N MET A 213 1.46 12.17 -1.03
CA MET A 213 1.38 13.33 -1.93
C MET A 213 2.46 13.35 -3.01
N TYR A 214 3.63 12.80 -2.74
CA TYR A 214 4.80 12.90 -3.62
C TYR A 214 5.31 11.53 -4.08
N ASP A 215 4.54 10.46 -3.83
CA ASP A 215 4.89 9.08 -4.18
C ASP A 215 6.30 8.68 -3.73
N ILE A 216 6.74 9.21 -2.58
CA ILE A 216 8.04 8.89 -1.99
C ILE A 216 8.11 7.39 -1.70
N SER A 217 9.16 6.75 -2.19
CA SER A 217 9.40 5.32 -2.03
C SER A 217 10.60 5.02 -1.13
N HIS A 218 11.42 6.03 -0.82
CA HIS A 218 12.57 5.91 0.08
C HIS A 218 12.63 7.08 1.06
N VAL A 219 12.74 6.79 2.36
CA VAL A 219 12.92 7.80 3.42
C VAL A 219 14.25 7.57 4.13
N ILE A 220 15.04 8.63 4.27
CA ILE A 220 16.32 8.62 4.98
C ILE A 220 16.17 9.43 6.27
N ILE A 221 16.51 8.81 7.40
CA ILE A 221 16.42 9.37 8.76
C ILE A 221 17.84 9.51 9.30
N ASP A 222 18.35 10.74 9.35
CA ASP A 222 19.74 11.05 9.73
C ASP A 222 19.80 12.11 10.85
N ASN A 223 20.04 11.76 12.11
CA ASN A 223 20.25 10.43 12.68
C ASN A 223 19.27 10.17 13.84
N LEU A 224 19.16 8.90 14.21
CA LEU A 224 18.23 8.45 15.24
C LEU A 224 18.53 9.06 16.62
N GLN A 225 19.79 9.31 16.93
CA GLN A 225 20.22 9.87 18.22
C GLN A 225 19.74 11.30 18.43
N PHE A 226 19.77 12.16 17.41
CA PHE A 226 19.28 13.53 17.49
C PHE A 226 17.76 13.61 17.60
N MET A 227 17.04 12.62 17.06
CA MET A 227 15.58 12.53 17.22
C MET A 227 15.14 12.25 18.66
N MET A 228 15.96 11.56 19.45
CA MET A 228 15.60 11.11 20.80
C MET A 228 15.72 12.19 21.89
N GLY A 229 16.25 13.38 21.56
CA GLY A 229 16.37 14.49 22.50
C GLY A 229 17.39 14.29 23.63
N GLN A 230 17.73 15.39 24.32
CA GLN A 230 18.57 15.32 25.52
C GLN A 230 17.77 15.07 26.82
N GLU A 231 16.43 15.16 26.79
CA GLU A 231 15.60 15.19 28.00
C GLU A 231 15.45 13.84 28.73
N HIS A 232 15.70 12.71 28.08
CA HIS A 232 15.58 11.40 28.75
C HIS A 232 16.87 11.02 29.49
N LEU A 233 17.15 11.65 30.63
CA LEU A 233 18.25 11.30 31.56
C LEU A 233 18.02 9.99 32.35
N SER A 234 17.12 9.12 31.91
CA SER A 234 16.76 7.87 32.62
C SER A 234 16.87 6.63 31.71
N SER A 235 16.79 5.46 32.35
CA SER A 235 16.87 4.09 31.82
C SER A 235 15.98 3.76 30.60
N ASP A 236 15.16 4.70 30.13
CA ASP A 236 14.17 4.53 29.06
C ASP A 236 14.70 4.83 27.64
N ARG A 237 15.92 5.35 27.47
CA ARG A 237 16.46 5.70 26.14
C ARG A 237 16.43 4.52 25.16
N PHE A 238 16.76 3.32 25.63
CA PHE A 238 16.73 2.11 24.78
C PHE A 238 15.30 1.69 24.45
N ALA A 239 14.35 1.83 25.38
CA ALA A 239 12.94 1.55 25.11
C ALA A 239 12.35 2.54 24.11
N VAL A 240 12.71 3.82 24.21
CA VAL A 240 12.34 4.85 23.24
C VAL A 240 12.92 4.52 21.87
N GLN A 241 14.20 4.17 21.78
CA GLN A 241 14.84 3.77 20.53
C GLN A 241 14.14 2.55 19.89
N ASP A 242 13.84 1.52 20.68
CA ASP A 242 13.14 0.32 20.23
C ASP A 242 11.74 0.64 19.70
N PHE A 243 11.03 1.54 20.37
CA PHE A 243 9.76 2.06 19.92
C PHE A 243 9.89 2.79 18.58
N MET A 244 10.93 3.63 18.41
CA MET A 244 11.17 4.35 17.16
C MET A 244 11.45 3.40 16.00
N VAL A 245 12.37 2.45 16.20
CA VAL A 245 12.70 1.42 15.21
C VAL A 245 11.45 0.61 14.83
N GLY A 246 10.66 0.20 15.81
CA GLY A 246 9.41 -0.53 15.56
C GLY A 246 8.39 0.28 14.76
N ALA A 247 8.26 1.59 15.04
CA ALA A 247 7.39 2.47 14.29
C ALA A 247 7.86 2.65 12.84
N PHE A 248 9.17 2.80 12.61
CA PHE A 248 9.73 2.87 11.25
C PHE A 248 9.56 1.57 10.48
N ARG A 249 9.78 0.40 11.11
CA ARG A 249 9.53 -0.90 10.50
C ARG A 249 8.07 -1.07 10.07
N LYS A 250 7.15 -0.69 10.96
CA LYS A 250 5.71 -0.71 10.68
C LYS A 250 5.38 0.22 9.52
N PHE A 251 5.90 1.44 9.53
CA PHE A 251 5.71 2.40 8.45
C PHE A 251 6.22 1.85 7.10
N ALA A 252 7.44 1.31 7.07
CA ALA A 252 8.03 0.73 5.86
C ALA A 252 7.16 -0.39 5.28
N THR A 253 6.64 -1.26 6.16
CA THR A 253 5.76 -2.37 5.78
C THR A 253 4.39 -1.90 5.28
N ASP A 254 3.75 -0.97 6.01
CA ASP A 254 2.40 -0.51 5.73
C ASP A 254 2.33 0.34 4.44
N ASN A 255 3.43 1.01 4.08
CA ASN A 255 3.49 1.94 2.95
C ASN A 255 4.35 1.43 1.78
N ASN A 256 4.90 0.21 1.86
CA ASN A 256 5.84 -0.33 0.88
C ASN A 256 6.98 0.66 0.54
N CYS A 257 7.53 1.29 1.58
CA CYS A 257 8.55 2.33 1.47
C CYS A 257 9.85 1.81 2.07
N HIS A 258 10.96 2.03 1.38
CA HIS A 258 12.29 1.78 1.96
C HIS A 258 12.59 2.85 3.01
N VAL A 259 13.16 2.44 4.15
CA VAL A 259 13.56 3.37 5.20
C VAL A 259 15.02 3.10 5.59
N THR A 260 15.87 4.10 5.44
CA THR A 260 17.26 4.07 5.89
C THR A 260 17.37 4.90 7.16
N VAL A 261 17.95 4.32 8.21
CA VAL A 261 18.15 5.00 9.49
C VAL A 261 19.63 5.03 9.81
N VAL A 262 20.19 6.22 10.04
CA VAL A 262 21.57 6.41 10.49
C VAL A 262 21.60 6.30 12.01
N ILE A 263 22.45 5.40 12.52
CA ILE A 263 22.64 5.16 13.95
C ILE A 263 24.13 5.21 14.23
N HIS A 264 24.54 6.11 15.14
CA HIS A 264 25.93 6.11 15.63
C HIS A 264 26.27 4.83 16.40
N PRO A 265 27.48 4.29 16.25
CA PRO A 265 27.93 3.14 17.03
C PRO A 265 28.14 3.53 18.50
N ARG A 266 28.24 2.52 19.37
CA ARG A 266 28.77 2.68 20.73
C ARG A 266 30.24 3.10 20.65
N LYS A 267 30.72 3.78 21.69
CA LYS A 267 32.15 4.03 21.84
C LYS A 267 32.85 2.68 22.06
N GLU A 268 33.58 2.22 21.06
CA GLU A 268 34.47 1.06 21.11
C GLU A 268 35.92 1.56 21.03
N ASP A 269 36.88 0.67 21.33
CA ASP A 269 38.29 0.99 21.13
C ASP A 269 38.60 1.13 19.63
N ASP A 270 39.41 2.12 19.26
CA ASP A 270 39.71 2.44 17.85
C ASP A 270 40.32 1.26 17.07
N ASP A 271 40.99 0.32 17.78
CA ASP A 271 41.65 -0.85 17.20
C ASP A 271 40.69 -2.04 16.93
N LYS A 272 39.40 -1.92 17.27
CA LYS A 272 38.42 -3.01 17.10
C LYS A 272 37.54 -2.79 15.89
N GLU A 273 37.39 -3.84 15.09
CA GLU A 273 36.40 -3.88 14.03
C GLU A 273 34.97 -3.79 14.62
N LEU A 274 34.17 -2.88 14.08
CA LEU A 274 32.78 -2.70 14.45
C LEU A 274 31.95 -3.91 13.99
N GLN A 275 31.15 -4.44 14.90
CA GLN A 275 30.24 -5.54 14.64
C GLN A 275 28.79 -5.09 14.80
N THR A 276 27.83 -5.97 14.47
CA THR A 276 26.40 -5.69 14.69
C THR A 276 26.05 -5.42 16.16
N SER A 277 26.86 -5.94 17.09
CA SER A 277 26.78 -5.65 18.53
C SER A 277 27.27 -4.25 18.91
N SER A 278 28.08 -3.60 18.06
CA SER A 278 28.61 -2.26 18.27
C SER A 278 27.59 -1.16 17.98
N ILE A 279 26.40 -1.50 17.46
CA ILE A 279 25.31 -0.54 17.24
C ILE A 279 24.83 0.01 18.60
N PHE A 280 24.72 1.34 18.70
CA PHE A 280 24.20 1.97 19.90
C PHE A 280 22.69 1.67 20.04
N GLY A 281 22.29 1.19 21.22
CA GLY A 281 20.90 0.80 21.49
C GLY A 281 20.75 -0.65 21.92
N SER A 282 19.51 -1.13 21.92
CA SER A 282 19.24 -2.56 22.05
C SER A 282 19.53 -3.30 20.73
N ALA A 283 19.41 -4.64 20.72
CA ALA A 283 19.50 -5.44 19.50
C ALA A 283 18.31 -5.24 18.52
N LYS A 284 17.29 -4.45 18.89
CA LYS A 284 16.08 -4.27 18.07
C LYS A 284 16.39 -3.68 16.70
N ALA A 285 17.31 -2.72 16.63
CA ALA A 285 17.71 -2.09 15.37
C ALA A 285 18.28 -3.10 14.36
N SER A 286 19.16 -4.00 14.80
CA SER A 286 19.76 -5.02 13.93
C SER A 286 18.82 -6.19 13.64
N GLN A 287 17.84 -6.46 14.52
CA GLN A 287 16.84 -7.53 14.31
C GLN A 287 15.71 -7.13 13.38
N GLU A 288 15.28 -5.86 13.41
CA GLU A 288 14.18 -5.35 12.57
C GLU A 288 14.66 -4.82 11.22
N ALA A 289 15.96 -4.52 11.07
CA ALA A 289 16.52 -4.09 9.79
C ALA A 289 16.70 -5.30 8.85
N ASP A 290 16.29 -5.12 7.59
CA ASP A 290 16.56 -6.13 6.55
C ASP A 290 18.03 -6.12 6.12
N ASN A 291 18.68 -4.94 6.17
CA ASN A 291 20.09 -4.74 5.83
C ASN A 291 20.77 -3.88 6.90
N VAL A 292 22.02 -4.23 7.25
CA VAL A 292 22.86 -3.46 8.16
C VAL A 292 24.18 -3.15 7.45
N LEU A 293 24.48 -1.87 7.26
CA LEU A 293 25.76 -1.40 6.73
C LEU A 293 26.54 -0.73 7.84
N ILE A 294 27.80 -1.12 8.00
CA ILE A 294 28.75 -0.53 8.96
C ILE A 294 29.86 0.13 8.15
N LEU A 295 30.11 1.40 8.39
CA LEU A 295 31.20 2.17 7.80
C LEU A 295 32.25 2.39 8.89
N GLN A 296 33.47 1.92 8.63
CA GLN A 296 34.64 2.08 9.50
C GLN A 296 35.83 2.39 8.59
N ASP A 297 36.62 3.38 8.98
CA ASP A 297 37.85 3.79 8.27
C ASP A 297 39.05 2.90 8.64
#